data_AF-A0A5B7DDK2-F1
#
_entry.id   AF-A0A5B7DDK2-F1
#
_cell.length_a   1.000
_cell.length_b   1.000
_cell.length_c   1.000
_cell.angle_alpha   90.00
_cell.angle_beta   90.00
_cell.angle_gamma   90.00
#
_symmetry.space_group_name_H-M   'P 1'
#
loop_
_entity.id
_entity.type
_entity.pdbx_description
1 polymer ?
#
loop_
_entity_poly.entity_id
_entity_poly.type
_entity_poly.pdbx_seq_one_letter_code
_entity_poly.pdbx_strand_id
1 'polypeptide(L)'
;MPSHLWLTGGSCLTVRAAPMPQQQHHHHQQALPDPRPYACTYCGRRFKRSDHRRQHERLHTGEKPYGCPRCGAKFAQQSGLHYHKLNACREDHHR
;
A
#
# COMPACT_ATOMS: atom_id res chain seq x y z
N MET A 1 34.38 15.42 80.61
CA MET A 1 35.36 16.13 79.75
C MET A 1 36.36 15.09 79.30
N PRO A 2 36.63 14.86 77.99
CA PRO A 2 36.30 15.60 76.76
C PRO A 2 35.18 14.90 75.93
N SER A 3 34.35 15.51 75.08
CA SER A 3 34.51 16.46 73.97
C SER A 3 35.11 15.83 72.70
N HIS A 4 34.48 16.13 71.55
CA HIS A 4 34.80 15.78 70.15
C HIS A 4 34.14 14.47 69.65
N LEU A 5 33.48 14.37 68.48
CA LEU A 5 33.47 15.20 67.28
C LEU A 5 32.25 14.77 66.41
N TRP A 6 31.64 15.70 65.68
CA TRP A 6 30.43 15.47 64.87
C TRP A 6 30.76 14.59 63.66
N LEU A 7 30.08 13.43 63.54
CA LEU A 7 30.12 12.62 62.33
C LEU A 7 28.71 12.54 61.73
N THR A 8 28.64 13.10 60.53
CA THR A 8 27.53 13.08 59.58
C THR A 8 27.09 11.65 59.30
N GLY A 9 25.81 11.35 59.53
CA GLY A 9 25.25 10.04 59.23
C GLY A 9 23.75 10.10 59.08
N GLY A 10 23.26 10.91 58.15
CA GLY A 10 21.85 10.89 57.77
C GLY A 10 21.50 9.50 57.24
N SER A 11 20.75 8.73 58.02
CA SER A 11 20.19 7.46 57.56
C SER A 11 19.09 7.82 56.56
N CYS A 12 19.43 7.76 55.27
CA CYS A 12 18.46 7.90 54.19
C CYS A 12 17.52 6.70 54.24
N LEU A 13 16.41 6.83 54.98
CA LEU A 13 15.27 5.94 54.88
C LEU A 13 14.85 5.90 53.41
N THR A 14 15.13 4.78 52.75
CA THR A 14 14.79 4.56 51.35
C THR A 14 13.29 4.37 51.27
N VAL A 15 12.57 5.45 50.97
CA VAL A 15 11.16 5.36 50.58
C VAL A 15 11.11 4.46 49.35
N ARG A 16 10.51 3.28 49.48
CA ARG A 16 10.24 2.39 48.35
C ARG A 16 9.15 3.05 47.52
N ALA A 17 9.54 3.64 46.39
CA ALA A 17 8.60 4.11 45.39
C ALA A 17 7.76 2.91 44.91
N ALA A 18 6.43 3.01 45.00
CA ALA A 18 5.54 2.02 44.42
C ALA A 18 5.66 2.08 42.88
N PRO A 19 5.74 0.93 42.18
CA PRO A 19 5.83 0.93 40.73
C PRO A 19 4.54 1.50 40.12
N MET A 20 4.70 2.44 39.19
CA MET A 20 3.60 3.06 38.44
C MET A 20 2.80 1.96 37.72
N PRO A 21 1.44 1.97 37.77
CA PRO A 21 0.64 0.98 37.08
C PRO A 21 0.87 1.11 35.57
N GLN A 22 1.35 0.04 34.93
CA GLN A 22 1.54 -0.01 33.49
C GLN A 22 0.16 -0.07 32.83
N GLN A 23 -0.25 1.02 32.18
CA GLN A 23 -1.44 1.02 31.33
C GLN A 23 -1.18 0.11 30.12
N GLN A 24 -1.89 -1.01 30.05
CA GLN A 24 -1.85 -1.88 28.88
C GLN A 24 -2.69 -1.24 27.76
N HIS A 25 -2.02 -0.71 26.75
CA HIS A 25 -2.68 -0.29 25.52
C HIS A 25 -3.04 -1.54 24.71
N HIS A 26 -4.31 -1.94 24.75
CA HIS A 26 -4.83 -2.92 23.81
C HIS A 26 -4.95 -2.26 22.42
N HIS A 27 -4.01 -2.59 21.53
CA HIS A 27 -4.08 -2.23 20.12
C HIS A 27 -5.32 -2.89 19.49
N HIS A 28 -6.41 -2.13 19.41
CA HIS A 28 -7.56 -2.53 18.61
C HIS A 28 -7.18 -2.34 17.13
N GLN A 29 -6.74 -3.42 16.49
CA GLN A 29 -6.64 -3.46 15.03
C GLN A 29 -8.06 -3.60 14.47
N GLN A 30 -8.74 -2.47 14.30
CA GLN A 30 -9.94 -2.44 13.48
C GLN A 30 -9.51 -2.76 12.04
N ALA A 31 -10.05 -3.84 11.46
CA ALA A 31 -9.89 -4.12 10.05
C ALA A 31 -10.60 -3.00 9.27
N LEU A 32 -9.82 -2.00 8.82
CA LEU A 32 -10.33 -0.99 7.90
C LEU A 32 -10.89 -1.73 6.66
N PRO A 33 -12.09 -1.35 6.17
CA PRO A 33 -12.65 -1.93 4.95
C PRO A 33 -11.59 -1.90 3.84
N ASP A 34 -11.42 -2.99 3.08
CA ASP A 34 -10.42 -3.02 1.99
C ASP A 34 -10.66 -1.78 1.11
N PRO A 35 -9.68 -0.85 1.01
CA PRO A 35 -9.85 0.42 0.29
C PRO A 35 -9.97 0.24 -1.24
N ARG A 36 -10.09 -1.00 -1.70
CA ARG A 36 -10.32 -1.40 -3.08
C ARG A 36 -11.75 -1.90 -3.24
N PRO A 37 -12.73 -1.01 -3.49
CA PRO A 37 -14.14 -1.42 -3.57
C PRO A 37 -14.45 -2.21 -4.84
N TYR A 38 -13.59 -2.17 -5.87
CA TYR A 38 -13.90 -2.75 -7.18
C TYR A 38 -13.27 -4.14 -7.37
N ALA A 39 -14.05 -5.20 -7.28
CA ALA A 39 -13.59 -6.58 -7.51
C ALA A 39 -13.80 -7.03 -8.96
N CYS A 40 -12.81 -7.70 -9.55
CA CYS A 40 -12.88 -8.35 -10.86
C CYS A 40 -13.91 -9.49 -10.82
N THR A 41 -14.80 -9.54 -11.83
CA THR A 41 -15.84 -10.56 -11.93
C THR A 41 -15.31 -11.95 -12.24
N TYR A 42 -14.14 -12.06 -12.86
CA TYR A 42 -13.55 -13.34 -13.28
C TYR A 42 -12.66 -13.98 -12.22
N CYS A 43 -11.92 -13.19 -11.44
CA CYS A 43 -10.92 -13.71 -10.50
C CYS A 43 -10.97 -13.10 -9.08
N GLY A 44 -11.94 -12.21 -8.81
CA GLY A 44 -12.12 -11.59 -7.50
C GLY A 44 -11.06 -10.55 -7.11
N ARG A 45 -10.03 -10.31 -7.93
CA ARG A 45 -8.98 -9.32 -7.65
C ARG A 45 -9.56 -7.93 -7.45
N ARG A 46 -9.14 -7.23 -6.38
CA ARG A 46 -9.68 -5.92 -6.00
C ARG A 46 -8.81 -4.75 -6.48
N PHE A 47 -9.46 -3.67 -6.89
CA PHE A 47 -8.87 -2.44 -7.42
C PHE A 47 -9.40 -1.21 -6.68
N LYS A 48 -8.56 -0.17 -6.57
CA LYS A 48 -8.93 1.14 -5.99
C LYS A 48 -9.87 1.94 -6.88
N ARG A 49 -9.86 1.68 -8.20
CA ARG A 49 -10.64 2.39 -9.21
C ARG A 49 -11.36 1.43 -10.15
N SER A 50 -12.55 1.81 -10.60
CA SER A 50 -13.40 1.00 -11.48
C SER A 50 -12.79 0.84 -12.89
N ASP A 51 -12.12 1.87 -13.41
CA ASP A 51 -11.46 1.84 -14.71
C ASP A 51 -10.27 0.87 -14.71
N HIS A 52 -9.50 0.81 -13.62
CA HIS A 52 -8.43 -0.18 -13.48
C HIS A 52 -8.97 -1.62 -13.43
N ARG A 53 -10.09 -1.85 -12.71
CA ARG A 53 -10.77 -3.15 -12.72
C ARG A 53 -11.22 -3.52 -14.13
N ARG A 54 -11.91 -2.61 -14.84
CA ARG A 54 -12.42 -2.86 -16.20
C ARG A 54 -11.30 -3.07 -17.21
N GLN A 55 -10.18 -2.37 -17.07
CA GLN A 55 -8.99 -2.63 -17.87
C GLN A 55 -8.40 -4.00 -17.59
N HIS A 56 -8.36 -4.43 -16.32
CA HIS A 56 -7.93 -5.76 -15.95
C HIS A 56 -8.85 -6.86 -16.49
N GLU A 57 -10.18 -6.65 -16.51
CA GLU A 57 -11.14 -7.60 -17.09
C GLU A 57 -10.86 -7.91 -18.56
N ARG A 58 -10.25 -6.98 -19.32
CA ARG A 58 -9.81 -7.22 -20.70
C ARG A 58 -8.75 -8.32 -20.82
N LEU A 59 -8.02 -8.64 -19.75
CA LEU A 59 -7.08 -9.77 -19.73
C LEU A 59 -7.80 -11.11 -19.74
N HIS A 60 -9.04 -11.16 -19.22
CA HIS A 60 -9.86 -12.36 -19.24
C HIS A 60 -10.61 -12.51 -20.57
N THR A 61 -11.18 -11.41 -21.07
CA THR A 61 -11.96 -11.44 -22.33
C THR A 61 -11.09 -11.40 -23.59
N GLY A 62 -9.83 -10.99 -23.47
CA GLY A 62 -8.94 -10.76 -24.61
C GLY A 62 -9.33 -9.53 -25.44
N GLU A 63 -10.25 -8.69 -24.96
CA GLU A 63 -10.67 -7.50 -25.70
C GLU A 63 -9.52 -6.50 -25.90
N LYS A 64 -9.35 -6.07 -27.16
CA LYS A 64 -8.33 -5.10 -27.56
C LYS A 64 -8.99 -3.94 -28.33
N PRO A 65 -9.63 -3.00 -27.62
CA PRO A 65 -10.43 -1.96 -28.26
C PRO A 65 -9.60 -0.88 -28.98
N TYR A 66 -8.29 -0.79 -28.73
CA TYR A 66 -7.45 0.24 -29.30
C TYR A 66 -6.66 -0.28 -30.50
N GLY A 67 -7.05 0.12 -31.70
CA GLY A 67 -6.37 -0.23 -32.95
C GLY A 67 -5.41 0.86 -33.42
N CYS A 68 -4.27 0.45 -33.98
CA CYS A 68 -3.42 1.33 -34.77
C CYS A 68 -4.03 1.49 -36.18
N PRO A 69 -4.36 2.71 -36.62
CA PRO A 69 -4.98 2.92 -37.93
C PRO A 69 -4.02 2.67 -39.10
N ARG A 70 -2.70 2.65 -38.84
CA ARG A 70 -1.67 2.40 -39.88
C ARG A 70 -1.44 0.91 -40.13
N CYS A 71 -1.12 0.14 -39.08
CA CYS A 71 -0.75 -1.28 -39.22
C CYS A 71 -1.81 -2.26 -38.71
N GLY A 72 -2.96 -1.78 -38.22
CA GLY A 72 -4.04 -2.64 -37.69
C GLY A 72 -3.76 -3.30 -36.33
N ALA A 73 -2.57 -3.12 -35.74
CA ALA A 73 -2.22 -3.72 -34.46
C ALA A 73 -3.20 -3.29 -33.34
N LYS A 74 -3.69 -4.26 -32.55
CA LYS A 74 -4.69 -4.03 -31.49
C LYS A 74 -4.07 -4.15 -30.10
N PHE A 75 -4.49 -3.28 -29.19
CA PHE A 75 -3.99 -3.17 -27.82
C PHE A 75 -5.15 -3.14 -26.81
N ALA A 76 -4.92 -3.71 -25.62
CA ALA A 76 -5.89 -3.68 -24.51
C ALA A 76 -5.93 -2.33 -23.76
N GLN A 77 -4.88 -1.50 -23.93
CA GLN A 77 -4.71 -0.23 -23.24
C GLN A 77 -4.31 0.89 -24.21
N GLN A 78 -4.75 2.12 -23.92
CA GLN A 78 -4.42 3.31 -24.71
C GLN A 78 -2.92 3.64 -24.66
N SER A 79 -2.28 3.47 -23.51
CA SER A 79 -0.83 3.65 -23.34
C SER A 79 -0.02 2.74 -24.26
N GLY A 80 -0.45 1.47 -24.41
CA GLY A 80 0.16 0.52 -25.34
C GLY A 80 0.06 0.97 -26.79
N LEU A 81 -1.12 1.45 -27.22
CA LEU A 81 -1.28 2.03 -28.55
C LEU A 81 -0.42 3.28 -28.74
N HIS A 82 -0.37 4.17 -27.75
CA HIS A 82 0.42 5.39 -27.83
C HIS A 82 1.91 5.10 -27.96
N TYR A 83 2.44 4.22 -27.13
CA TYR A 83 3.84 3.77 -27.21
C TYR A 83 4.14 3.13 -28.57
N HIS A 84 3.23 2.28 -29.07
CA HIS A 84 3.35 1.68 -30.39
C HIS A 84 3.41 2.73 -31.49
N LYS A 85 2.50 3.73 -31.49
CA LYS A 85 2.48 4.80 -32.48
C LYS A 85 3.79 5.60 -32.52
N LEU A 86 4.43 5.81 -31.37
CA LEU A 86 5.66 6.59 -31.28
C LEU A 86 6.91 5.80 -31.71
N ASN A 87 6.98 4.51 -31.39
CA ASN A 87 8.23 3.75 -31.48
C ASN A 87 8.20 2.54 -32.42
N ALA A 88 7.04 1.89 -32.57
CA ALA A 88 6.94 0.55 -33.14
C ALA A 88 5.94 0.44 -34.32
N CYS A 89 5.32 1.54 -34.72
CA CYS A 89 4.42 1.58 -35.87
C CYS A 89 5.24 1.77 -37.15
N ARG A 90 5.74 0.66 -37.70
CA ARG A 90 6.26 0.62 -39.07
C ARG A 90 5.11 0.21 -40.00
N GLU A 91 5.00 0.88 -41.14
CA GLU A 91 4.01 0.60 -42.18
C GLU A 91 4.18 -0.87 -42.62
N ASP A 92 3.25 -1.75 -42.28
CA ASP A 92 3.16 -3.05 -42.93
C ASP A 92 1.79 -3.15 -43.59
N HIS A 93 1.72 -2.51 -44.76
CA HIS A 93 0.71 -2.76 -45.78
C HIS A 93 1.24 -3.89 -46.69
N HIS A 94 1.33 -5.11 -46.18
CA HIS A 94 1.38 -6.29 -47.03
C HIS A 94 0.01 -6.97 -47.09
N ARG A 95 -0.91 -6.33 -47.84
CA ARG A 95 -1.65 -6.97 -48.94
C ARG A 95 -2.42 -5.93 -49.75
#